data_AF-A0A3M7QRA2-F1
#
_entry.id   AF-A0A3M7QRA2-F1
#
_cell.length_a   1.000
_cell.length_b   1.000
_cell.length_c   1.000
_cell.angle_alpha   90.00
_cell.angle_beta   90.00
_cell.angle_gamma   90.00
#
_symmetry.space_group_name_H-M   'P 1'
#
loop_
_entity.id
_entity.type
_entity.pdbx_description
1 polymer ?
#
loop_
_entity_poly.entity_id
_entity_poly.type
_entity_poly.pdbx_seq_one_letter_code
_entity_poly.pdbx_strand_id
1 'polypeptide(L)'
;MALLEPSLELGDIKNLWTDSYNGQKAFFVNNTTIIYTCGSIFKFFDIQTKEISTFIPPTFNSNQGLNAISLLTANPVINKFAFSETQLFPKVYIYDYDKKIKEQSVLLDGADIEYLMIEFSNGEAILTLSAIPNLKVIVWNWMNGQIIATINLNESLMYPDFVCFSPTNWRNLTIAYKTEINVWKLEQFDNHRFKTNNTRLLLPLTDDQVMEEEIGSGFIDEFTYPKNSIANLPETYEHLVDEILDQRKRHFLRAICWSNIDEFLIST
;
A
#
# COMPACT_ATOMS: atom_id res chain seq x y z
N MET A 1 19.53 -0.59 20.98
CA MET A 1 20.23 0.05 19.87
C MET A 1 19.80 1.51 19.89
N ALA A 2 20.75 2.44 20.04
CA ALA A 2 20.48 3.80 20.51
C ALA A 2 20.08 4.73 19.38
N LEU A 3 19.10 5.61 19.64
CA LEU A 3 18.99 6.89 18.94
C LEU A 3 20.37 7.55 19.02
N LEU A 4 21.00 7.78 17.87
CA LEU A 4 22.22 8.56 17.84
C LEU A 4 21.80 10.01 18.11
N GLU A 5 22.06 10.48 19.33
CA GLU A 5 22.26 11.91 19.55
C GLU A 5 23.34 12.40 18.57
N PRO A 6 23.37 13.69 18.20
CA PRO A 6 24.28 14.23 17.18
C PRO A 6 25.78 14.06 17.46
N SER A 7 26.18 13.30 18.48
CA SER A 7 27.53 13.32 19.05
C SER A 7 28.06 11.98 19.59
N LEU A 8 27.75 10.81 19.02
CA LEU A 8 28.50 9.59 19.38
C LEU A 8 29.21 8.90 18.21
N GLU A 9 30.50 8.68 18.46
CA GLU A 9 31.61 8.54 17.53
C GLU A 9 31.85 7.08 17.11
N LEU A 10 31.86 6.84 15.80
CA LEU A 10 32.54 5.70 15.20
C LEU A 10 33.76 6.27 14.46
N GLY A 11 34.94 6.25 15.10
CA GLY A 11 36.22 6.65 14.50
C GLY A 11 36.18 7.86 13.55
N ASP A 12 36.21 9.06 14.12
CA ASP A 12 36.60 10.35 13.49
C ASP A 12 36.02 10.74 12.12
N ILE A 13 34.83 10.27 11.75
CA ILE A 13 34.02 10.96 10.73
C ILE A 13 32.69 11.34 11.37
N LYS A 14 32.64 12.56 11.91
CA LYS A 14 31.36 13.20 12.22
C LYS A 14 30.63 13.40 10.89
N ASN A 15 29.44 12.83 10.75
CA ASN A 15 28.50 13.23 9.71
C ASN A 15 28.12 14.69 9.96
N LEU A 16 28.98 15.61 9.55
CA LEU A 16 28.94 17.02 9.89
C LEU A 16 27.86 17.77 9.09
N TRP A 17 27.37 17.16 8.00
CA TRP A 17 26.35 17.72 7.14
C TRP A 17 25.58 16.61 6.41
N THR A 18 24.33 16.40 6.80
CA THR A 18 23.37 15.62 6.01
C THR A 18 22.05 16.38 5.85
N ASP A 19 22.06 17.72 5.79
CA ASP A 19 20.83 18.54 5.74
C ASP A 19 20.18 18.63 4.36
N SER A 20 20.23 17.54 3.59
CA SER A 20 19.52 17.46 2.32
C SER A 20 18.16 16.82 2.50
N TYR A 21 17.12 17.56 2.11
CA TYR A 21 15.80 17.03 1.83
C TYR A 21 15.55 17.20 0.34
N ASN A 22 15.27 16.10 -0.36
CA ASN A 22 15.10 16.09 -1.81
C ASN A 22 13.62 16.19 -2.24
N GLY A 23 12.70 16.50 -1.32
CA GLY A 23 11.27 16.57 -1.61
C GLY A 23 10.54 15.23 -1.56
N GLN A 24 11.20 14.13 -1.16
CA GLN A 24 10.53 12.85 -0.93
C GLN A 24 9.46 12.94 0.16
N LYS A 25 8.47 12.05 0.15
CA LYS A 25 7.38 12.07 1.13
C LYS A 25 7.94 12.04 2.57
N ALA A 26 7.41 12.92 3.41
CA ALA A 26 7.66 12.95 4.84
C ALA A 26 6.39 12.54 5.59
N PHE A 27 6.55 11.90 6.75
CA PHE A 27 5.44 11.35 7.51
C PHE A 27 5.52 11.79 8.97
N PHE A 28 4.38 11.92 9.64
CA PHE A 28 4.36 12.02 11.08
C PHE A 28 4.54 10.61 11.67
N VAL A 29 5.56 10.46 12.52
CA VAL A 29 5.77 9.21 13.27
C VAL A 29 5.08 9.24 14.63
N ASN A 30 4.80 10.43 15.15
CA ASN A 30 3.95 10.71 16.30
C ASN A 30 3.32 12.11 16.10
N ASN A 31 2.75 12.71 17.14
CA ASN A 31 2.09 14.03 17.05
C ASN A 31 3.04 15.23 16.85
N THR A 32 4.35 15.10 17.10
CA THR A 32 5.30 16.22 17.12
C THR A 32 6.50 16.02 16.21
N THR A 33 6.76 14.80 15.77
CA THR A 33 7.97 14.39 15.09
C THR A 33 7.67 13.90 13.68
N ILE A 34 8.38 14.49 12.72
CA ILE A 34 8.34 14.13 11.31
C ILE A 34 9.51 13.20 11.00
N ILE A 35 9.26 12.11 10.29
CA ILE A 35 10.28 11.23 9.70
C ILE A 35 10.36 11.45 8.19
N TYR A 36 11.58 11.52 7.67
CA TYR A 36 11.85 11.55 6.24
C TYR A 36 13.16 10.86 5.91
N THR A 37 13.28 10.43 4.65
CA THR A 37 14.49 9.82 4.09
C THR A 37 15.50 10.89 3.68
N CYS A 38 16.77 10.62 3.95
CA CYS A 38 17.91 11.39 3.47
C CYS A 38 18.95 10.42 2.90
N GLY A 39 18.78 10.02 1.64
CA GLY A 39 19.59 8.95 1.06
C GLY A 39 19.23 7.60 1.70
N SER A 40 20.21 6.93 2.30
CA SER A 40 20.05 5.63 2.98
C SER A 40 19.85 5.73 4.50
N ILE A 41 19.63 6.93 5.02
CA ILE A 41 19.35 7.17 6.46
C ILE A 41 17.99 7.84 6.64
N PHE A 42 17.44 7.73 7.84
CA PHE A 42 16.24 8.43 8.26
C PHE A 42 16.58 9.59 9.19
N LYS A 43 15.90 10.71 8.99
CA LYS A 43 15.93 11.84 9.91
C LYS A 43 14.58 11.99 10.59
N PHE A 44 14.63 12.23 11.90
CA PHE A 44 13.50 12.58 12.73
C PHE A 44 13.63 14.02 13.17
N PHE A 45 12.69 14.86 12.77
CA PHE A 45 12.63 16.26 13.13
C PHE A 45 11.46 16.49 14.09
N ASP A 46 11.78 16.82 15.34
CA ASP A 46 10.75 17.22 16.30
C ASP A 46 10.43 18.71 16.13
N ILE A 47 9.16 19.00 15.84
CA ILE A 47 8.69 20.36 15.55
C ILE A 47 8.72 21.25 16.81
N GLN A 48 8.51 20.65 18.00
CA GLN A 48 8.47 21.39 19.25
C GLN A 48 9.87 21.75 19.74
N THR A 49 10.77 20.78 19.79
CA THR A 49 12.14 21.00 20.27
C THR A 49 13.08 21.54 19.19
N LYS A 50 12.69 21.39 17.91
CA LYS A 50 13.52 21.66 16.71
C LYS A 50 14.77 20.79 16.65
N GLU A 51 14.81 19.69 17.39
CA GLU A 51 15.92 18.75 17.38
C GLU A 51 15.79 17.78 16.20
N ILE A 52 16.95 17.42 15.64
CA ILE A 52 17.06 16.42 14.60
C ILE A 52 17.81 15.22 15.18
N SER A 53 17.20 14.04 15.12
CA SER A 53 17.89 12.79 15.39
C SER A 53 18.01 11.95 14.12
N THR A 54 19.09 11.20 14.02
CA THR A 54 19.40 10.38 12.84
C THR A 54 19.29 8.90 13.20
N PHE A 55 18.63 8.13 12.33
CA PHE A 55 18.56 6.69 12.43
C PHE A 55 19.19 6.06 11.19
N ILE A 56 20.17 5.20 11.44
CA ILE A 56 20.85 4.40 10.42
C ILE A 56 20.27 2.99 10.50
N PRO A 57 19.52 2.54 9.48
CA PRO A 57 18.98 1.19 9.46
C PRO A 57 20.09 0.13 9.56
N PRO A 58 19.85 -1.00 10.27
CA PRO A 58 20.84 -2.08 10.37
C PRO A 58 21.16 -2.74 9.02
N THR A 59 20.29 -2.55 8.03
CA THR A 59 20.48 -2.98 6.64
C THR A 59 21.76 -2.42 6.02
N PHE A 60 22.29 -1.30 6.55
CA PHE A 60 23.52 -0.68 6.08
C PHE A 60 24.77 -1.57 6.23
N ASN A 61 24.77 -2.50 7.19
CA ASN A 61 25.96 -3.32 7.53
C ASN A 61 26.08 -4.63 6.75
N SER A 62 25.15 -4.94 5.84
CA SER A 62 25.31 -6.09 4.94
C SER A 62 26.28 -5.69 3.81
N ASN A 63 27.32 -6.48 3.56
CA ASN A 63 28.30 -6.25 2.48
C ASN A 63 27.70 -6.43 1.06
N GLN A 64 26.41 -6.18 0.86
CA GLN A 64 25.66 -6.50 -0.36
C GLN A 64 25.51 -5.31 -1.33
N GLY A 65 26.13 -4.16 -1.04
CA GLY A 65 26.38 -3.10 -2.03
C GLY A 65 25.14 -2.36 -2.58
N LEU A 66 23.93 -2.74 -2.17
CA LEU A 66 22.65 -2.17 -2.63
C LEU A 66 21.75 -1.75 -1.46
N ASN A 67 22.34 -1.25 -0.38
CA ASN A 67 21.62 -0.90 0.86
C ASN A 67 20.95 0.47 0.77
N ALA A 68 20.03 0.63 -0.18
CA ALA A 68 19.19 1.81 -0.30
C ALA A 68 17.79 1.56 0.28
N ILE A 69 17.18 2.63 0.77
CA ILE A 69 15.77 2.65 1.18
C ILE A 69 14.94 2.94 -0.06
N SER A 70 13.93 2.11 -0.33
CA SER A 70 13.01 2.30 -1.46
C SER A 70 11.80 3.13 -1.04
N LEU A 71 11.02 2.61 -0.07
CA LEU A 71 9.80 3.25 0.42
C LEU A 71 9.89 3.52 1.92
N LEU A 72 9.18 4.55 2.36
CA LEU A 72 8.96 4.90 3.75
C LEU A 72 7.45 5.14 3.97
N THR A 73 6.94 4.70 5.12
CA THR A 73 5.61 5.04 5.62
C THR A 73 5.63 5.12 7.15
N ALA A 74 4.69 5.85 7.74
CA ALA A 74 4.54 5.90 9.19
C ALA A 74 3.08 6.07 9.60
N ASN A 75 2.77 5.61 10.80
CA ASN A 75 1.48 5.78 11.45
C ASN A 75 1.68 6.46 12.82
N PRO A 76 1.24 7.73 12.97
CA PRO A 76 1.41 8.49 14.20
C PRO A 76 0.49 8.06 15.34
N VAL A 77 -0.57 7.30 15.06
CA VAL A 77 -1.51 6.82 16.10
C VAL A 77 -0.91 5.67 16.90
N ILE A 78 -0.16 4.78 16.23
CA ILE A 78 0.49 3.62 16.85
C ILE A 78 2.00 3.82 17.07
N ASN A 79 2.51 5.02 16.78
CA ASN A 79 3.92 5.39 16.86
C ASN A 79 4.86 4.42 16.12
N LYS A 80 4.50 4.04 14.88
CA LYS A 80 5.31 3.10 14.07
C LYS A 80 5.69 3.69 12.73
N PHE A 81 6.85 3.27 12.25
CA PHE A 81 7.25 3.51 10.87
C PHE A 81 7.71 2.21 10.23
N ALA A 82 7.58 2.13 8.91
CA ALA A 82 8.01 1.00 8.13
C ALA A 82 8.73 1.46 6.87
N PHE A 83 9.69 0.67 6.42
CA PHE A 83 10.43 0.95 5.20
C PHE A 83 10.84 -0.33 4.48
N SER A 84 11.04 -0.22 3.16
CA SER A 84 11.58 -1.31 2.34
C SER A 84 13.01 -1.05 1.89
N GLU A 85 13.73 -2.14 1.62
CA GLU A 85 15.03 -2.11 0.96
C GLU A 85 14.91 -2.08 -0.57
N THR A 86 15.96 -1.60 -1.23
CA THR A 86 16.13 -1.66 -2.69
C THR A 86 17.07 -2.81 -3.08
N GLN A 87 16.61 -4.05 -2.96
CA GLN A 87 17.36 -5.25 -3.37
C GLN A 87 16.42 -6.35 -3.86
N LEU A 88 16.98 -7.40 -4.46
CA LEU A 88 16.19 -8.60 -4.79
C LEU A 88 15.63 -9.23 -3.51
N PHE A 89 14.39 -9.70 -3.61
CA PHE A 89 13.61 -10.18 -2.46
C PHE A 89 13.60 -9.17 -1.31
N PRO A 90 13.14 -7.93 -1.59
CA PRO A 90 13.22 -6.86 -0.62
C PRO A 90 12.38 -7.17 0.60
N LYS A 91 12.91 -6.81 1.77
CA LYS A 91 12.22 -6.94 3.06
C LYS A 91 11.57 -5.62 3.43
N VAL A 92 10.51 -5.70 4.22
CA VAL A 92 9.92 -4.52 4.86
C VAL A 92 10.17 -4.62 6.36
N TYR A 93 10.84 -3.61 6.93
CA TYR A 93 11.09 -3.56 8.35
C TYR A 93 10.06 -2.65 9.01
N ILE A 94 9.53 -3.07 10.16
CA ILE A 94 8.62 -2.29 10.97
C ILE A 94 9.32 -1.96 12.28
N TYR A 95 9.32 -0.68 12.62
CA TYR A 95 9.96 -0.15 13.81
C TYR A 95 8.96 0.57 14.70
N ASP A 96 9.14 0.36 16.00
CA ASP A 96 8.49 1.13 17.05
C ASP A 96 9.30 2.40 17.30
N TYR A 97 8.65 3.57 17.27
CA TYR A 97 9.25 4.88 17.53
C TYR A 97 8.95 5.41 18.94
N ASP A 98 8.32 4.64 19.82
CA ASP A 98 8.27 5.00 21.23
C ASP A 98 9.69 5.20 21.81
N LYS A 99 9.80 5.58 23.09
CA LYS A 99 11.02 6.04 23.81
C LYS A 99 12.40 5.47 23.40
N LYS A 100 12.47 4.27 22.81
CA LYS A 100 13.63 3.79 22.06
C LYS A 100 13.19 3.15 20.74
N ILE A 101 13.83 3.56 19.63
CA ILE A 101 13.65 2.91 18.33
C ILE A 101 14.01 1.42 18.44
N LYS A 102 13.04 0.55 18.15
CA LYS A 102 13.21 -0.90 18.19
C LYS A 102 12.52 -1.56 17.00
N GLU A 103 13.16 -2.59 16.46
CA GLU A 103 12.54 -3.42 15.44
C GLU A 103 11.39 -4.21 16.08
N GLN A 104 10.20 -4.10 15.48
CA GLN A 104 9.01 -4.84 15.88
C GLN A 104 8.93 -6.17 15.14
N SER A 105 9.03 -6.12 13.81
CA SER A 105 8.96 -7.30 12.94
C SER A 105 9.55 -7.00 11.57
N VAL A 106 9.83 -8.05 10.81
CA VAL A 106 10.28 -7.96 9.42
C VAL A 106 9.33 -8.77 8.55
N LEU A 107 8.79 -8.14 7.51
CA LEU A 107 7.98 -8.80 6.48
C LEU A 107 8.91 -9.38 5.43
N LEU A 108 8.77 -10.68 5.19
CA LEU A 108 9.63 -11.47 4.29
C LEU A 108 8.80 -12.02 3.13
N ASP A 109 9.45 -12.28 1.99
CA ASP A 109 8.86 -12.98 0.84
C ASP A 109 7.62 -12.27 0.21
N GLY A 110 7.55 -10.95 0.33
CA GLY A 110 6.43 -10.15 -0.20
C GLY A 110 6.59 -9.70 -1.65
N ALA A 111 7.82 -9.52 -2.15
CA ALA A 111 8.10 -9.13 -3.54
C ALA A 111 9.41 -9.76 -4.02
N ASP A 112 9.59 -9.87 -5.34
CA ASP A 112 10.84 -10.38 -5.93
C ASP A 112 11.84 -9.28 -6.26
N ILE A 113 11.33 -8.13 -6.74
CA ILE A 113 12.15 -7.02 -7.24
C ILE A 113 11.98 -5.79 -6.35
N GLU A 114 10.76 -5.26 -6.26
CA GLU A 114 10.48 -4.05 -5.48
C GLU A 114 9.04 -4.02 -4.97
N TYR A 115 8.81 -3.16 -3.98
CA TYR A 115 7.48 -2.74 -3.58
C TYR A 115 7.18 -1.39 -4.22
N LEU A 116 5.95 -1.23 -4.70
CA LEU A 116 5.41 0.02 -5.24
C LEU A 116 4.71 0.85 -4.15
N MET A 117 4.18 0.20 -3.12
CA MET A 117 3.48 0.87 -2.02
C MET A 117 3.58 0.10 -0.71
N ILE A 118 3.64 0.84 0.41
CA ILE A 118 3.52 0.32 1.77
C ILE A 118 2.64 1.28 2.57
N GLU A 119 1.61 0.77 3.23
CA GLU A 119 0.66 1.60 3.98
C GLU A 119 0.20 0.90 5.26
N PHE A 120 0.20 1.62 6.38
CA PHE A 120 -0.42 1.14 7.61
C PHE A 120 -1.94 1.31 7.55
N SER A 121 -2.65 0.32 8.06
CA SER A 121 -4.05 0.51 8.44
C SER A 121 -4.17 1.28 9.76
N ASN A 122 -5.39 1.68 10.12
CA ASN A 122 -5.71 2.16 11.47
C ASN A 122 -5.80 1.04 12.52
N GLY A 123 -5.59 -0.22 12.13
CA GLY A 123 -5.62 -1.39 13.01
C GLY A 123 -4.28 -2.15 13.03
N GLU A 124 -4.37 -3.47 13.08
CA GLU A 124 -3.22 -4.38 13.21
C GLU A 124 -2.59 -4.78 11.86
N ALA A 125 -3.08 -4.20 10.77
CA ALA A 125 -2.66 -4.56 9.42
C ALA A 125 -1.75 -3.52 8.78
N ILE A 126 -0.82 -4.00 7.96
CA ILE A 126 -0.03 -3.20 7.02
C ILE A 126 -0.19 -3.83 5.64
N LEU A 127 -0.22 -2.99 4.62
CA LEU A 127 -0.37 -3.38 3.23
C LEU A 127 0.93 -3.18 2.47
N THR A 128 1.24 -4.10 1.58
CA THR A 128 2.31 -3.94 0.58
C THR A 128 1.79 -4.26 -0.81
N LEU A 129 2.14 -3.43 -1.80
CA LEU A 129 1.96 -3.72 -3.22
C LEU A 129 3.32 -4.02 -3.84
N SER A 130 3.50 -5.21 -4.42
CA SER A 130 4.71 -5.59 -5.14
C SER A 130 4.67 -5.14 -6.61
N ALA A 131 5.82 -5.06 -7.27
CA ALA A 131 5.91 -4.87 -8.71
C ALA A 131 5.85 -6.20 -9.51
N ILE A 132 5.73 -6.09 -10.84
CA ILE A 132 5.94 -7.20 -11.79
C ILE A 132 7.34 -7.80 -11.57
N PRO A 133 7.55 -9.14 -11.67
CA PRO A 133 6.69 -10.16 -12.31
C PRO A 133 5.54 -10.70 -11.48
N ASN A 134 5.54 -10.47 -10.17
CA ASN A 134 4.53 -10.97 -9.26
C ASN A 134 3.80 -9.80 -8.62
N LEU A 135 2.92 -9.15 -9.40
CA LEU A 135 2.05 -8.07 -8.97
C LEU A 135 0.97 -8.63 -8.04
N LYS A 136 1.09 -8.33 -6.74
CA LYS A 136 0.16 -8.77 -5.71
C LYS A 136 0.06 -7.72 -4.61
N VAL A 137 -1.10 -7.68 -3.98
CA VAL A 137 -1.33 -6.96 -2.74
C VAL A 137 -1.28 -7.97 -1.61
N ILE A 138 -0.45 -7.70 -0.60
CA ILE A 138 -0.38 -8.53 0.60
C ILE A 138 -0.77 -7.68 1.80
N VAL A 139 -1.67 -8.22 2.60
CA VAL A 139 -2.07 -7.69 3.90
C VAL A 139 -1.36 -8.50 4.96
N TRP A 140 -0.60 -7.84 5.82
CA TRP A 140 0.21 -8.45 6.86
C TRP A 140 -0.26 -8.01 8.22
N ASN A 141 -0.08 -8.85 9.24
CA ASN A 141 -0.12 -8.42 10.62
C ASN A 141 1.23 -7.79 10.96
N TRP A 142 1.25 -6.47 11.21
CA TRP A 142 2.50 -5.76 11.46
C TRP A 142 3.13 -6.07 12.82
N MET A 143 2.42 -6.73 13.75
CA MET A 143 2.97 -7.09 15.05
C MET A 143 3.95 -8.26 14.96
N ASN A 144 3.63 -9.25 14.11
CA ASN A 144 4.36 -10.51 14.03
C ASN A 144 4.89 -10.83 12.62
N GLY A 145 4.59 -9.99 11.62
CA GLY A 145 5.00 -10.15 10.24
C GLY A 145 4.30 -11.27 9.47
N GLN A 146 3.21 -11.82 9.98
CA GLN A 146 2.47 -12.89 9.31
C GLN A 146 1.58 -12.35 8.19
N ILE A 147 1.47 -13.10 7.10
CA ILE A 147 0.53 -12.83 6.01
C ILE A 147 -0.90 -13.12 6.49
N ILE A 148 -1.78 -12.12 6.40
CA ILE A 148 -3.22 -12.22 6.65
C ILE A 148 -3.92 -12.68 5.37
N ALA A 149 -3.62 -12.01 4.25
CA ALA A 149 -4.21 -12.30 2.96
C ALA A 149 -3.29 -11.87 1.82
N THR A 150 -3.38 -12.59 0.70
CA THR A 150 -2.69 -12.26 -0.56
C THR A 150 -3.73 -12.16 -1.66
N ILE A 151 -3.73 -11.04 -2.38
CA ILE A 151 -4.57 -10.78 -3.54
C ILE A 151 -3.64 -10.69 -4.75
N ASN A 152 -3.72 -11.68 -5.63
CA ASN A 152 -2.92 -11.68 -6.85
C ASN A 152 -3.57 -10.77 -7.89
N LEU A 153 -2.77 -9.88 -8.47
CA LEU A 153 -3.21 -8.94 -9.51
C LEU A 153 -2.57 -9.24 -10.87
N ASN A 154 -1.79 -10.32 -10.97
CA ASN A 154 -1.11 -10.76 -12.21
C ASN A 154 -2.05 -10.97 -13.39
N GLU A 155 -3.34 -11.20 -13.12
CA GLU A 155 -4.36 -11.43 -14.14
C GLU A 155 -4.94 -10.12 -14.67
N SER A 156 -4.71 -8.99 -14.00
CA SER A 156 -5.14 -7.67 -14.48
C SER A 156 -4.17 -7.16 -15.55
N LEU A 157 -4.72 -6.59 -16.64
CA LEU A 157 -3.91 -5.95 -17.68
C LEU A 157 -3.37 -4.57 -17.27
N MET A 158 -3.80 -4.05 -16.12
CA MET A 158 -3.52 -2.70 -15.65
C MET A 158 -2.87 -2.70 -14.26
N TYR A 159 -2.01 -1.71 -14.01
CA TYR A 159 -1.55 -1.40 -12.66
C TYR A 159 -2.66 -0.68 -11.88
N PRO A 160 -2.83 -0.97 -10.58
CA PRO A 160 -3.72 -0.18 -9.75
C PRO A 160 -3.16 1.24 -9.60
N ASP A 161 -4.02 2.24 -9.77
CA ASP A 161 -3.68 3.65 -9.56
C ASP A 161 -3.54 3.96 -8.07
N PHE A 162 -4.34 3.30 -7.23
CA PHE A 162 -4.20 3.35 -5.78
C PHE A 162 -4.70 2.08 -5.11
N VAL A 163 -4.14 1.82 -3.94
CA VAL A 163 -4.55 0.75 -3.02
C VAL A 163 -4.62 1.34 -1.63
N CYS A 164 -5.73 1.19 -0.92
CA CYS A 164 -5.86 1.76 0.43
C CYS A 164 -6.88 1.00 1.28
N PHE A 165 -6.62 0.94 2.59
CA PHE A 165 -7.59 0.44 3.56
C PHE A 165 -8.78 1.38 3.72
N SER A 166 -9.93 0.83 4.13
CA SER A 166 -10.94 1.68 4.75
C SER A 166 -10.38 2.28 6.05
N PRO A 167 -10.59 3.59 6.28
CA PRO A 167 -10.17 4.25 7.50
C PRO A 167 -10.92 3.72 8.74
N THR A 168 -12.15 3.21 8.60
CA THR A 168 -12.92 2.73 9.76
C THR A 168 -12.77 1.24 9.98
N ASN A 169 -12.54 0.48 8.91
CA ASN A 169 -12.44 -0.96 8.98
C ASN A 169 -11.30 -1.48 8.09
N TRP A 170 -10.16 -1.79 8.71
CA TRP A 170 -8.99 -2.30 7.99
C TRP A 170 -9.24 -3.63 7.24
N ARG A 171 -10.33 -4.34 7.54
CA ARG A 171 -10.72 -5.55 6.82
C ARG A 171 -11.31 -5.25 5.44
N ASN A 172 -11.69 -4.00 5.18
CA ASN A 172 -12.11 -3.55 3.87
C ASN A 172 -10.93 -2.87 3.19
N LEU A 173 -10.63 -3.29 1.98
CA LEU A 173 -9.53 -2.81 1.16
C LEU A 173 -10.07 -2.37 -0.20
N THR A 174 -9.55 -1.27 -0.71
CA THR A 174 -9.87 -0.80 -2.06
C THR A 174 -8.66 -0.91 -2.95
N ILE A 175 -8.85 -1.52 -4.12
CA ILE A 175 -7.88 -1.52 -5.21
C ILE A 175 -8.59 -0.84 -6.36
N ALA A 176 -8.08 0.28 -6.81
CA ALA A 176 -8.70 0.98 -7.92
C ALA A 176 -7.77 1.14 -9.09
N TYR A 177 -8.44 1.15 -10.22
CA TYR A 177 -7.88 1.27 -11.54
C TYR A 177 -8.52 2.47 -12.20
N LYS A 178 -8.06 2.76 -13.41
CA LYS A 178 -8.50 3.92 -14.16
C LYS A 178 -10.00 3.93 -14.43
N THR A 179 -10.61 2.76 -14.63
CA THR A 179 -12.02 2.59 -15.06
C THR A 179 -12.85 1.71 -14.14
N GLU A 180 -12.26 1.18 -13.07
CA GLU A 180 -12.93 0.26 -12.16
C GLU A 180 -12.37 0.35 -10.74
N ILE A 181 -13.18 -0.06 -9.78
CA ILE A 181 -12.84 -0.11 -8.36
C ILE A 181 -13.21 -1.50 -7.84
N ASN A 182 -12.23 -2.18 -7.25
CA ASN A 182 -12.41 -3.48 -6.61
C ASN A 182 -12.34 -3.31 -5.09
N VAL A 183 -13.44 -3.63 -4.42
CA VAL A 183 -13.56 -3.59 -2.96
C VAL A 183 -13.42 -5.01 -2.42
N TRP A 184 -12.32 -5.24 -1.71
CA TRP A 184 -11.99 -6.50 -1.09
C TRP A 184 -12.37 -6.49 0.38
N LYS A 185 -13.15 -7.49 0.80
CA LYS A 185 -13.52 -7.71 2.19
C LYS A 185 -12.78 -8.93 2.74
N LEU A 186 -12.11 -8.74 3.87
CA LEU A 186 -11.37 -9.77 4.60
C LEU A 186 -12.24 -10.33 5.72
N GLU A 187 -12.86 -11.47 5.44
CA GLU A 187 -13.68 -12.20 6.40
C GLU A 187 -12.82 -13.20 7.16
N GLN A 188 -12.80 -13.12 8.48
CA GLN A 188 -12.07 -14.09 9.28
C GLN A 188 -12.88 -15.38 9.37
N PHE A 189 -12.31 -16.44 8.82
CA PHE A 189 -12.90 -17.77 8.83
C PHE A 189 -12.52 -18.55 10.09
N ASP A 190 -11.28 -18.36 10.57
CA ASP A 190 -10.74 -19.01 11.78
C ASP A 190 -9.73 -18.05 12.46
N ASN A 191 -9.20 -18.41 13.63
CA ASN A 191 -8.22 -17.62 14.38
C ASN A 191 -7.00 -17.17 13.55
N HIS A 192 -6.67 -17.91 12.47
CA HIS A 192 -5.50 -17.65 11.63
C HIS A 192 -5.79 -17.53 10.14
N ARG A 193 -7.05 -17.66 9.70
CA ARG A 193 -7.37 -17.70 8.25
C ARG A 193 -8.41 -16.66 7.90
N PHE A 194 -8.10 -15.90 6.86
CA PHE A 194 -9.01 -14.92 6.26
C PHE A 194 -9.42 -15.40 4.88
N LYS A 195 -10.70 -15.25 4.57
CA LYS A 195 -11.25 -15.39 3.23
C LYS A 195 -11.39 -13.99 2.63
N THR A 196 -11.00 -13.85 1.37
CA THR A 196 -11.15 -12.64 0.60
C THR A 196 -12.43 -12.73 -0.25
N ASN A 197 -13.29 -11.72 -0.15
CA ASN A 197 -14.43 -11.56 -1.06
C ASN A 197 -14.22 -10.25 -1.84
N ASN A 198 -14.34 -10.32 -3.17
CA ASN A 198 -14.21 -9.16 -4.05
C ASN A 198 -15.58 -8.65 -4.50
N THR A 199 -15.76 -7.34 -4.52
CA THR A 199 -16.89 -6.67 -5.17
C THR A 199 -16.33 -5.66 -6.17
N ARG A 200 -16.58 -5.89 -7.46
CA ARG A 200 -16.15 -5.03 -8.55
C ARG A 200 -17.21 -3.98 -8.86
N LEU A 201 -16.77 -2.74 -9.05
CA LEU A 201 -17.60 -1.59 -9.42
C LEU A 201 -16.99 -0.92 -10.65
N LEU A 202 -17.72 -0.92 -11.76
CA LEU A 202 -17.31 -0.23 -12.99
C LEU A 202 -17.69 1.25 -12.91
N LEU A 203 -16.80 2.13 -13.40
CA LEU A 203 -17.10 3.56 -13.46
C LEU A 203 -18.16 3.87 -14.53
N PRO A 204 -18.94 4.96 -14.37
CA PRO A 204 -19.99 5.32 -15.32
C PRO A 204 -19.47 5.47 -16.75
N LEU A 205 -20.33 5.11 -17.72
CA LEU A 205 -20.10 5.38 -19.13
C LEU A 205 -20.05 6.89 -19.39
N THR A 206 -19.27 7.30 -20.39
CA THR A 206 -19.26 8.71 -20.83
C THR A 206 -20.59 9.05 -21.51
N ASP A 207 -21.11 10.26 -21.28
CA ASP A 207 -22.46 10.73 -21.69
C ASP A 207 -22.83 10.44 -23.16
N ASP A 208 -21.84 10.37 -24.06
CA ASP A 208 -22.04 10.03 -25.48
C ASP A 208 -22.59 8.61 -25.71
N GLN A 209 -22.56 7.72 -24.70
CA GLN A 209 -23.04 6.33 -24.76
C GLN A 209 -24.27 6.04 -23.89
N VAL A 210 -24.75 7.01 -23.10
CA VAL A 210 -25.91 6.84 -22.19
C VAL A 210 -27.25 6.86 -22.94
N MET A 211 -27.26 7.16 -24.24
CA MET A 211 -28.47 7.37 -25.03
C MET A 211 -29.24 6.10 -25.47
N GLU A 212 -28.81 4.88 -25.11
CA GLU A 212 -29.50 3.65 -25.57
C GLU A 212 -30.02 2.69 -24.48
N GLU A 213 -29.74 2.90 -23.19
CA GLU A 213 -30.27 2.01 -22.13
C GLU A 213 -31.24 2.74 -21.20
N GLU A 214 -32.51 2.31 -21.25
CA GLU A 214 -33.62 2.89 -20.50
C GLU A 214 -33.33 2.94 -18.99
N ILE A 215 -33.67 4.09 -18.42
CA ILE A 215 -33.54 4.46 -17.02
C ILE A 215 -34.40 3.52 -16.15
N GLY A 216 -33.79 2.45 -15.64
CA GLY A 216 -34.43 1.46 -14.78
C GLY A 216 -33.52 1.02 -13.64
N SER A 217 -33.76 1.56 -12.45
CA SER A 217 -33.35 1.07 -11.12
C SER A 217 -31.85 0.83 -10.86
N GLY A 218 -31.23 1.73 -10.08
CA GLY A 218 -30.02 1.47 -9.28
C GLY A 218 -28.75 1.26 -10.10
N PHE A 219 -27.79 2.18 -9.99
CA PHE A 219 -26.52 2.16 -10.73
C PHE A 219 -25.63 0.94 -10.37
N ILE A 220 -25.97 -0.23 -10.86
CA ILE A 220 -25.10 -1.39 -11.00
C ILE A 220 -25.14 -1.74 -12.49
N ASP A 221 -24.18 -1.21 -13.27
CA ASP A 221 -23.98 -1.58 -14.68
C ASP A 221 -23.37 -2.99 -14.72
N GLU A 222 -24.22 -4.00 -14.58
CA GLU A 222 -23.87 -5.40 -14.82
C GLU A 222 -23.90 -5.66 -16.34
N PHE A 223 -22.77 -5.49 -17.01
CA PHE A 223 -22.66 -5.86 -18.41
C PHE A 223 -22.82 -7.39 -18.56
N THR A 224 -23.93 -7.84 -19.12
CA THR A 224 -24.28 -9.26 -19.18
C THR A 224 -24.03 -9.82 -20.59
N TYR A 225 -23.02 -10.66 -20.77
CA TYR A 225 -22.74 -11.31 -22.05
C TYR A 225 -23.69 -12.48 -22.34
N PRO A 226 -23.95 -12.81 -23.62
CA PRO A 226 -24.66 -14.05 -23.98
C PRO A 226 -23.86 -15.26 -23.51
N LYS A 227 -24.41 -16.02 -22.55
CA LYS A 227 -23.82 -17.20 -21.88
C LYS A 227 -23.18 -18.24 -22.82
N ASN A 228 -23.58 -18.27 -24.09
CA ASN A 228 -23.06 -19.19 -25.10
C ASN A 228 -21.62 -18.88 -25.54
N SER A 229 -21.12 -17.65 -25.33
CA SER A 229 -19.77 -17.24 -25.75
C SER A 229 -18.67 -17.59 -24.74
N ILE A 230 -19.04 -17.89 -23.48
CA ILE A 230 -18.12 -18.00 -22.33
C ILE A 230 -18.12 -19.42 -21.72
N ALA A 231 -19.02 -20.31 -22.15
CA ALA A 231 -19.27 -21.62 -21.52
C ALA A 231 -18.05 -22.58 -21.38
N ASN A 232 -16.93 -22.29 -22.06
CA ASN A 232 -15.69 -23.09 -22.00
C ASN A 232 -14.50 -22.35 -21.37
N LEU A 233 -14.67 -21.12 -20.87
CA LEU A 233 -13.62 -20.39 -20.17
C LEU A 233 -13.55 -20.84 -18.70
N PRO A 234 -12.35 -21.07 -18.14
CA PRO A 234 -12.20 -21.24 -16.70
C PRO A 234 -12.72 -20.00 -15.96
N GLU A 235 -13.38 -20.17 -14.80
CA GLU A 235 -13.89 -19.07 -13.94
C GLU A 235 -12.82 -18.00 -13.68
N THR A 236 -11.55 -18.42 -13.61
CA THR A 236 -10.39 -17.55 -13.45
C THR A 236 -10.27 -16.48 -14.54
N TYR A 237 -10.78 -16.68 -15.75
CA TYR A 237 -10.65 -15.72 -16.85
C TYR A 237 -11.92 -14.91 -17.11
N GLU A 238 -13.01 -15.12 -16.38
CA GLU A 238 -14.28 -14.40 -16.62
C GLU A 238 -14.12 -12.89 -16.46
N HIS A 239 -13.33 -12.43 -15.49
CA HIS A 239 -13.07 -11.00 -15.29
C HIS A 239 -12.28 -10.35 -16.44
N LEU A 240 -11.42 -11.11 -17.12
CA LEU A 240 -10.69 -10.69 -18.32
C LEU A 240 -11.58 -10.61 -19.55
N VAL A 241 -12.63 -11.45 -19.60
CA VAL A 241 -13.62 -11.40 -20.68
C VAL A 241 -14.35 -10.05 -20.65
N ASP A 242 -14.75 -9.60 -19.47
CA ASP A 242 -15.35 -8.28 -19.30
C ASP A 242 -14.41 -7.15 -19.76
N GLU A 243 -13.14 -7.19 -19.34
CA GLU A 243 -12.13 -6.17 -19.68
C GLU A 243 -11.79 -6.15 -21.18
N ILE A 244 -11.75 -7.32 -21.84
CA ILE A 244 -11.42 -7.44 -23.26
C ILE A 244 -12.62 -7.11 -24.15
N LEU A 245 -13.82 -7.51 -23.75
CA LEU A 245 -15.02 -7.37 -24.58
C LEU A 245 -15.79 -6.07 -24.34
N ASP A 246 -15.76 -5.49 -23.14
CA ASP A 246 -16.38 -4.19 -22.87
C ASP A 246 -15.49 -3.04 -23.40
N GLN A 247 -15.68 -2.69 -24.66
CA GLN A 247 -14.98 -1.56 -25.31
C GLN A 247 -15.66 -0.20 -25.08
N ARG A 248 -16.67 -0.14 -24.21
CA ARG A 248 -17.39 1.11 -23.94
C ARG A 248 -16.49 2.10 -23.21
N LYS A 249 -16.63 3.39 -23.53
CA LYS A 249 -15.79 4.44 -22.92
C LYS A 249 -16.37 4.81 -21.56
N ARG A 250 -15.55 4.70 -20.53
CA ARG A 250 -15.90 5.06 -19.14
C ARG A 250 -15.17 6.31 -18.71
N HIS A 251 -15.77 7.04 -17.78
CA HIS A 251 -15.06 8.12 -17.10
C HIS A 251 -13.85 7.56 -16.34
N PHE A 252 -12.82 8.39 -16.18
CA PHE A 252 -11.61 8.00 -15.48
C PHE A 252 -11.65 8.41 -14.02
N LEU A 253 -11.18 7.53 -13.14
CA LEU A 253 -11.07 7.83 -11.73
C LEU A 253 -10.10 8.99 -11.50
N ARG A 254 -10.59 10.06 -10.87
CA ARG A 254 -9.76 11.20 -10.46
C ARG A 254 -9.44 11.19 -8.97
N ALA A 255 -10.42 10.80 -8.17
CA ALA A 255 -10.26 10.70 -6.73
C ALA A 255 -11.24 9.69 -6.14
N ILE A 256 -10.82 9.06 -5.06
CA ILE A 256 -11.69 8.29 -4.17
C ILE A 256 -11.55 8.85 -2.76
N CYS A 257 -12.60 8.76 -1.97
CA CYS A 257 -12.54 9.00 -0.55
C CYS A 257 -13.50 8.06 0.17
N TRP A 258 -13.00 7.40 1.22
CA TRP A 258 -13.84 6.68 2.15
C TRP A 258 -14.54 7.65 3.09
N SER A 259 -15.83 7.43 3.32
CA SER A 259 -16.57 8.07 4.39
C SER A 259 -16.28 7.39 5.74
N ASN A 260 -16.73 8.04 6.81
CA ASN A 260 -16.67 7.50 8.17
C ASN A 260 -17.72 6.39 8.44
N ILE A 261 -18.47 5.95 7.44
CA ILE A 261 -19.49 4.90 7.54
C ILE A 261 -19.26 3.76 6.52
N ASP A 262 -18.01 3.59 6.05
CA ASP A 262 -17.63 2.56 5.06
C ASP A 262 -18.35 2.70 3.70
N GLU A 263 -18.70 3.93 3.31
CA GLU A 263 -19.15 4.26 1.96
C GLU A 263 -18.06 4.98 1.17
N PHE A 264 -18.19 5.03 -0.15
CA PHE A 264 -17.25 5.71 -1.02
C PHE A 264 -17.85 6.92 -1.70
N LEU A 265 -17.04 7.98 -1.78
CA LEU A 265 -17.25 9.09 -2.69
C LEU A 265 -16.21 8.99 -3.80
N ILE A 266 -16.69 9.00 -5.03
CA ILE A 266 -15.85 8.86 -6.22
C ILE A 266 -16.01 10.13 -7.06
N SER A 267 -14.89 10.69 -7.51
CA SER A 267 -14.85 11.72 -8.53
C SER A 267 -14.29 11.11 -9.80
N THR A 268 -15.02 11.28 -10.90
CA THR A 268 -14.61 10.85 -12.24
C THR A 268 -14.35 12.02 -13.19
#